data_AF-A0A2M7RKR8-F1
#
_entry.id   AF-A0A2M7RKR8-F1
#
_cell.length_a   1.000
_cell.length_b   1.000
_cell.length_c   1.000
_cell.angle_alpha   90.00
_cell.angle_beta   90.00
_cell.angle_gamma   90.00
#
_symmetry.space_group_name_H-M   'P 1'
#
loop_
_entity.id
_entity.type
_entity.pdbx_description
1 polymer ?
#
loop_
_entity_poly.entity_id
_entity_poly.type
_entity_poly.pdbx_seq_one_letter_code
_entity_poly.pdbx_strand_id
1 'polypeptide(L)'
;MNKKFLQLKDIGAYTAAFYLSNYVWDLVIKWDYFSKDTMGKQFARSIDSISANIAEGFGRYGKKDKICFYRYSYGSVKESEDWLNKSKERNLLTKEQFNFINSELLKLPKSINYLISFTNQKLLH
;
A
#
# COMPACT_ATOMS: atom_id res chain seq x y z
N MET A 1 3.66 0.00 35.27
CA MET A 1 3.68 0.58 33.90
C MET A 1 2.64 -0.16 33.06
N ASN A 2 1.64 0.55 32.52
CA ASN A 2 0.71 -0.07 31.57
C ASN A 2 1.48 -0.49 30.31
N LYS A 3 1.44 -1.78 29.96
CA LYS A 3 1.96 -2.24 28.67
C LYS A 3 1.13 -1.61 27.57
N LYS A 4 1.73 -0.66 26.82
CA LYS A 4 1.11 -0.10 25.62
C LYS A 4 1.27 -1.12 24.50
N PHE A 5 0.17 -1.73 24.09
CA PHE A 5 0.16 -2.62 22.93
C PHE A 5 0.25 -1.78 21.65
N LEU A 6 1.05 -2.27 20.70
CA LEU A 6 1.14 -1.67 19.37
C LEU A 6 -0.24 -1.73 18.70
N GLN A 7 -0.67 -0.63 18.08
CA GLN A 7 -1.93 -0.57 17.32
C GLN A 7 -1.62 -0.43 15.82
N LEU A 8 -2.57 -0.82 14.96
CA LEU A 8 -2.39 -0.74 13.50
C LEU A 8 -2.04 0.68 13.02
N LYS A 9 -2.64 1.70 13.64
CA LYS A 9 -2.36 3.12 13.34
C LYS A 9 -0.94 3.56 13.70
N ASP A 10 -0.24 2.79 14.53
CA ASP A 10 1.16 3.05 14.89
C ASP A 10 2.12 2.46 13.83
N ILE A 11 1.62 1.69 12.86
CA ILE A 11 2.40 1.08 11.79
C ILE A 11 2.56 2.08 10.64
N GLY A 12 3.74 2.70 10.54
CA GLY A 12 4.01 3.72 9.52
C GLY A 12 3.77 3.24 8.08
N ALA A 13 4.03 1.97 7.77
CA ALA A 13 3.74 1.39 6.46
C ALA A 13 2.23 1.35 6.16
N TYR A 14 1.41 1.04 7.17
CA TYR A 14 -0.05 1.04 7.05
C TYR A 14 -0.57 2.45 6.81
N THR A 15 -0.17 3.42 7.65
CA THR A 15 -0.69 4.79 7.54
C THR A 15 -0.31 5.43 6.20
N ALA A 16 0.93 5.24 5.74
CA ALA A 16 1.36 5.74 4.44
C ALA A 16 0.55 5.14 3.29
N ALA A 17 0.38 3.81 3.28
CA ALA A 17 -0.41 3.12 2.26
C ALA A 17 -1.89 3.54 2.30
N PHE A 18 -2.47 3.71 3.48
CA PHE A 18 -3.86 4.13 3.67
C PHE A 18 -4.11 5.54 3.12
N TYR A 19 -3.23 6.51 3.43
CA TYR A 19 -3.37 7.86 2.88
C TYR A 19 -3.16 7.90 1.37
N LEU A 20 -2.19 7.12 0.87
CA LEU A 20 -1.95 7.01 -0.57
C LEU A 20 -3.17 6.42 -1.29
N SER A 21 -3.86 5.44 -0.70
CA SER A 21 -5.02 4.80 -1.33
C SER A 21 -6.20 5.74 -1.48
N ASN A 22 -6.50 6.53 -0.44
CA ASN A 22 -7.53 7.56 -0.51
C ASN A 22 -7.18 8.67 -1.53
N TYR A 23 -5.91 9.08 -1.58
CA TYR A 23 -5.45 10.04 -2.58
C TYR A 23 -5.66 9.53 -4.01
N VAL A 24 -5.27 8.27 -4.29
CA VAL A 24 -5.45 7.67 -5.62
C VAL A 24 -6.92 7.48 -5.96
N TRP A 25 -7.75 7.07 -4.99
CA TRP A 25 -9.20 6.96 -5.15
C TRP A 25 -9.80 8.29 -5.63
N ASP A 26 -9.49 9.39 -4.94
CA ASP A 26 -10.02 10.73 -5.26
C ASP A 26 -9.59 11.24 -6.64
N LEU A 27 -8.48 10.74 -7.19
CA LEU A 27 -8.06 10.99 -8.56
C LEU A 27 -8.85 10.12 -9.54
N VAL A 28 -8.90 8.81 -9.31
CA VAL A 28 -9.53 7.83 -10.19
C VAL A 28 -11.03 8.11 -10.37
N ILE A 29 -11.74 8.53 -9.32
CA ILE A 29 -13.18 8.82 -9.42
C ILE A 29 -13.49 9.96 -10.39
N LYS A 30 -12.51 10.80 -10.72
CA LYS A 30 -12.65 11.94 -11.65
C LYS A 30 -12.35 11.59 -13.10
N TRP A 31 -11.76 10.43 -13.36
CA TRP A 31 -11.46 9.98 -14.72
C TRP A 31 -12.74 9.74 -15.53
N ASP A 32 -12.62 9.77 -16.86
CA ASP A 32 -13.70 9.40 -17.76
C ASP A 32 -14.09 7.92 -17.58
N TYR A 33 -15.26 7.55 -18.09
CA TYR A 33 -15.81 6.22 -17.90
C TYR A 33 -14.86 5.09 -18.35
N PHE A 34 -14.26 5.21 -19.53
CA PHE A 34 -13.44 4.14 -20.10
C PHE A 34 -12.14 3.96 -19.31
N SER A 35 -11.44 5.06 -19.02
CA SER A 35 -10.20 5.02 -18.22
C SER A 35 -10.46 4.49 -16.81
N LYS A 36 -11.57 4.92 -16.18
CA LYS A 36 -11.97 4.50 -14.83
C LYS A 36 -12.34 3.02 -14.77
N ASP A 37 -13.14 2.54 -15.72
CA ASP A 37 -13.63 1.16 -15.73
C ASP A 37 -12.52 0.14 -16.01
N THR A 38 -11.62 0.48 -16.94
CA THR A 38 -10.57 -0.45 -17.39
C THR A 38 -9.34 -0.46 -16.50
N MET A 39 -8.82 0.73 -16.14
CA MET A 39 -7.56 0.87 -15.41
C MET A 39 -7.75 1.51 -14.05
N GLY A 40 -8.61 2.51 -13.93
CA GLY A 40 -8.84 3.20 -12.66
C GLY A 40 -9.24 2.24 -11.54
N LYS A 41 -10.18 1.32 -11.82
CA LYS A 41 -10.57 0.27 -10.88
C LYS A 41 -9.40 -0.62 -10.47
N GLN A 42 -8.53 -1.01 -11.40
CA GLN A 42 -7.37 -1.85 -11.10
C GLN A 42 -6.33 -1.09 -10.27
N PHE A 43 -6.07 0.17 -10.63
CA PHE A 43 -5.11 1.01 -9.92
C PHE A 43 -5.56 1.31 -8.49
N ALA A 44 -6.83 1.68 -8.29
CA ALA A 44 -7.37 1.89 -6.95
C ALA A 44 -7.28 0.61 -6.11
N ARG A 45 -7.69 -0.55 -6.67
CA ARG A 45 -7.63 -1.84 -5.98
C ARG A 45 -6.21 -2.25 -5.61
N SER A 46 -5.24 -2.05 -6.51
CA SER A 46 -3.85 -2.42 -6.23
C SER A 46 -3.27 -1.58 -5.08
N ILE A 47 -3.56 -0.27 -5.04
CA ILE A 47 -3.10 0.61 -3.97
C ILE A 47 -3.81 0.27 -2.65
N ASP A 48 -5.14 0.11 -2.67
CA ASP A 48 -5.94 -0.26 -1.49
C ASP A 48 -5.44 -1.57 -0.86
N SER A 49 -5.09 -2.54 -1.71
CA SER A 49 -4.59 -3.85 -1.29
C SER A 49 -3.29 -3.76 -0.47
N ILE A 50 -2.48 -2.72 -0.66
CA ILE A 50 -1.26 -2.53 0.15
C ILE A 50 -1.64 -2.34 1.62
N SER A 51 -2.52 -1.38 1.92
CA SER A 51 -2.92 -1.10 3.30
C SER A 51 -3.78 -2.23 3.90
N ALA A 52 -4.64 -2.85 3.08
CA ALA A 52 -5.49 -3.96 3.48
C ALA A 52 -4.66 -5.18 3.89
N ASN A 53 -3.65 -5.57 3.09
CA ASN A 53 -2.77 -6.68 3.44
C ASN A 53 -1.93 -6.38 4.69
N ILE A 54 -1.48 -5.15 4.89
CA ILE A 54 -0.79 -4.77 6.14
C ILE A 54 -1.73 -4.91 7.34
N ALA A 55 -2.97 -4.43 7.23
CA ALA A 55 -3.97 -4.57 8.29
C ALA A 55 -4.29 -6.03 8.61
N GLU A 56 -4.46 -6.85 7.58
CA GLU A 56 -4.74 -8.28 7.73
C GLU A 56 -3.57 -9.02 8.38
N GLY A 57 -2.34 -8.78 7.90
CA GLY A 57 -1.12 -9.30 8.51
C GLY A 57 -0.96 -8.84 9.96
N PHE A 58 -1.29 -7.59 10.27
CA PHE A 58 -1.26 -7.09 11.65
C PHE A 58 -2.24 -7.86 12.56
N GLY A 59 -3.40 -8.26 12.03
CA GLY A 59 -4.42 -9.04 12.75
C GLY A 59 -4.09 -10.53 12.92
N ARG A 60 -3.18 -11.11 12.13
CA ARG A 60 -2.83 -12.55 12.25
C ARG A 60 -2.09 -12.86 13.55
N TYR A 61 -2.21 -14.09 14.05
CA TYR A 61 -1.49 -14.53 15.26
C TYR A 61 -0.08 -15.06 14.94
N GLY A 62 0.02 -15.96 13.96
CA GLY A 62 1.27 -16.65 13.64
C GLY A 62 2.25 -15.78 12.84
N LYS A 63 3.52 -15.76 13.24
CA LYS A 63 4.58 -14.98 12.59
C LYS A 63 4.68 -15.21 11.08
N LYS A 64 4.67 -16.48 10.64
CA LYS A 64 4.78 -16.82 9.21
C LYS A 64 3.61 -16.26 8.40
N ASP A 65 2.40 -16.34 8.96
CA ASP A 65 1.18 -15.83 8.34
C ASP A 65 1.21 -14.31 8.23
N LYS A 66 1.57 -13.60 9.32
CA LYS A 66 1.80 -12.14 9.30
C LYS A 66 2.73 -11.72 8.16
N ILE A 67 3.88 -12.37 8.07
CA ILE A 67 4.91 -12.07 7.06
C ILE A 67 4.42 -12.38 5.65
N CYS A 68 3.59 -13.40 5.46
CA CYS A 68 2.98 -13.71 4.17
C CYS A 68 2.15 -12.53 3.66
N PHE A 69 1.27 -11.97 4.50
CA PHE A 69 0.48 -10.79 4.16
C PHE A 69 1.32 -9.54 3.90
N TYR A 70 2.39 -9.32 4.68
CA TYR A 70 3.31 -8.21 4.41
C TYR A 70 4.04 -8.37 3.06
N ARG A 71 4.32 -9.60 2.63
CA ARG A 71 4.86 -9.87 1.29
C ARG A 71 3.81 -9.65 0.18
N TYR A 72 2.55 -10.00 0.42
CA TYR A 72 1.46 -9.63 -0.51
C TYR A 72 1.36 -8.12 -0.67
N SER A 73 1.49 -7.37 0.44
CA SER A 73 1.56 -5.89 0.39
C SER A 73 2.69 -5.40 -0.52
N TYR A 74 3.87 -6.04 -0.48
CA TYR A 74 4.98 -5.72 -1.37
C TYR A 74 4.63 -6.03 -2.85
N GLY A 75 3.96 -7.15 -3.11
CA GLY A 75 3.44 -7.47 -4.45
C GLY A 75 2.49 -6.38 -4.98
N SER A 76 1.55 -5.95 -4.15
CA SER A 76 0.60 -4.87 -4.48
C SER A 76 1.30 -3.53 -4.75
N VAL A 77 2.45 -3.24 -4.11
CA VAL A 77 3.27 -2.06 -4.45
C VAL A 77 3.77 -2.16 -5.89
N LYS A 78 4.28 -3.32 -6.33
CA LYS A 78 4.78 -3.51 -7.70
C LYS A 78 3.69 -3.44 -8.75
N GLU A 79 2.54 -4.02 -8.45
CA GLU A 79 1.35 -3.85 -9.31
C GLU A 79 0.93 -2.38 -9.41
N SER A 80 0.95 -1.65 -8.28
CA SER A 80 0.61 -0.23 -8.25
C SER A 80 1.59 0.65 -9.03
N GLU A 81 2.89 0.34 -8.99
CA GLU A 81 3.91 1.02 -9.81
C GLU A 81 3.63 0.85 -11.32
N ASP A 82 3.23 -0.36 -11.75
CA ASP A 82 2.85 -0.63 -13.14
C ASP A 82 1.62 0.18 -13.58
N TRP A 83 0.57 0.20 -12.75
CA TRP A 83 -0.62 1.02 -13.02
C TRP A 83 -0.34 2.52 -13.02
N LEU A 84 0.54 3.00 -12.13
CA LEU A 84 0.98 4.39 -12.11
C LEU A 84 1.69 4.77 -13.41
N ASN A 85 2.62 3.93 -13.88
CA ASN A 85 3.34 4.16 -15.14
C ASN A 85 2.39 4.17 -16.34
N LYS A 86 1.46 3.21 -16.42
CA LYS A 86 0.43 3.21 -17.47
C LYS A 86 -0.45 4.46 -17.43
N SER A 87 -0.81 4.93 -16.23
CA SER A 87 -1.61 6.14 -16.05
C SER A 87 -0.88 7.39 -16.53
N LYS A 88 0.44 7.45 -16.33
CA LYS A 88 1.30 8.52 -16.87
C LYS A 88 1.38 8.47 -18.40
N GLU A 89 1.68 7.32 -18.99
CA GLU A 89 1.77 7.18 -20.45
C GLU A 89 0.45 7.50 -21.16
N ARG A 90 -0.68 7.32 -20.47
CA ARG A 90 -2.02 7.64 -20.95
C ARG A 90 -2.49 9.06 -20.60
N ASN A 91 -1.61 9.89 -20.04
CA ASN A 91 -1.90 11.29 -19.64
C ASN A 91 -3.10 11.44 -18.68
N LEU A 92 -3.32 10.46 -17.80
CA LEU A 92 -4.41 10.50 -16.81
C LEU A 92 -4.02 11.17 -15.49
N LEU A 93 -2.75 11.52 -15.34
CA LEU A 93 -2.19 12.16 -14.16
C LEU A 93 -1.36 13.38 -14.58
N THR A 94 -1.42 14.43 -13.78
CA THR A 94 -0.45 15.53 -13.90
C THR A 94 0.94 15.06 -13.44
N LYS A 95 1.96 15.81 -13.81
CA LYS A 95 3.35 15.53 -13.39
C LYS A 95 3.48 15.54 -11.85
N GLU A 96 2.78 16.45 -11.19
CA GLU A 96 2.78 16.60 -9.73
C GLU A 96 2.11 15.39 -9.07
N GLN A 97 0.95 14.95 -9.59
CA GLN A 97 0.24 13.76 -9.10
C GLN A 97 1.11 12.51 -9.27
N PHE A 98 1.70 12.32 -10.45
CA PHE A 98 2.61 11.20 -10.70
C PHE A 98 3.80 11.21 -9.73
N ASN A 99 4.48 12.35 -9.60
CA ASN A 99 5.65 12.47 -8.74
C ASN A 99 5.31 12.19 -7.28
N PHE A 100 4.17 12.69 -6.80
CA PHE A 100 3.71 12.43 -5.44
C PHE A 100 3.47 10.94 -5.21
N ILE A 101 2.63 10.29 -6.04
CA ILE A 101 2.31 8.87 -5.91
C ILE A 101 3.58 8.02 -6.01
N ASN A 102 4.44 8.30 -6.99
CA ASN A 102 5.70 7.58 -7.16
C ASN A 102 6.60 7.71 -5.92
N SER A 103 6.69 8.92 -5.36
CA SER A 103 7.51 9.15 -4.16
C SER A 103 7.02 8.37 -2.93
N GLU A 104 5.70 8.20 -2.78
CA GLU A 104 5.12 7.42 -1.70
C GLU A 104 5.30 5.91 -1.95
N LEU A 105 5.07 5.44 -3.18
CA LEU A 105 5.32 4.05 -3.56
C LEU A 105 6.78 3.64 -3.34
N LEU A 106 7.75 4.49 -3.67
CA LEU A 106 9.18 4.21 -3.48
C LEU A 106 9.58 4.05 -2.00
N LYS A 107 8.84 4.67 -1.06
CA LYS A 107 9.11 4.56 0.38
C LYS A 107 8.56 3.26 0.98
N LEU A 108 7.45 2.75 0.45
CA LEU A 108 6.72 1.61 1.01
C LEU A 108 7.54 0.31 1.10
N PRO A 109 8.32 -0.11 0.08
CA PRO A 109 9.17 -1.31 0.15
C PRO A 109 10.07 -1.35 1.37
N LYS A 110 10.71 -0.22 1.71
CA LYS A 110 11.60 -0.13 2.88
C LYS A 110 10.81 -0.28 4.18
N SER A 111 9.68 0.40 4.30
CA SER A 111 8.81 0.36 5.48
C SER A 111 8.18 -1.03 5.69
N ILE A 112 7.75 -1.70 4.62
CA ILE A 112 7.23 -3.07 4.65
C ILE A 112 8.33 -4.06 5.08
N ASN A 113 9.53 -3.95 4.50
CA ASN A 113 10.65 -4.81 4.88
C ASN A 113 11.08 -4.59 6.35
N TYR A 114 11.03 -3.35 6.83
CA TYR A 114 11.24 -3.06 8.24
C TYR A 114 10.20 -3.77 9.12
N LEU A 115 8.91 -3.72 8.74
CA LEU A 115 7.84 -4.41 9.45
C LEU A 115 8.03 -5.93 9.49
N ILE A 116 8.49 -6.54 8.39
CA ILE A 116 8.85 -7.96 8.32
C ILE A 116 10.01 -8.27 9.26
N SER A 117 11.09 -7.48 9.20
CA SER A 117 12.27 -7.65 10.06
C SER A 117 11.91 -7.52 11.55
N PHE A 118 11.12 -6.51 11.91
CA PHE A 118 10.62 -6.31 13.26
C PHE A 118 9.79 -7.50 13.75
N THR A 119 8.86 -7.99 12.92
CA THR A 119 8.06 -9.19 13.21
C THR A 119 8.94 -10.40 13.43
N ASN A 120 10.00 -10.57 12.62
CA ASN A 120 10.95 -11.66 12.78
C ASN A 120 11.72 -11.62 14.10
N GLN A 121 12.06 -10.42 14.59
CA GLN A 121 12.83 -10.24 15.82
C GLN A 121 11.97 -10.32 17.09
N LYS A 122 10.73 -9.82 17.04
CA LYS A 122 9.89 -9.65 18.23
C LYS A 122 8.94 -10.81 18.52
N LEU A 123 8.56 -11.58 17.51
CA LEU A 123 7.72 -12.77 17.69
C LEU A 123 8.60 -14.01 17.72
N LEU A 124 8.66 -14.64 18.90
CA LEU A 124 9.22 -15.97 19.08
C LEU A 124 8.14 -16.97 18.62
N HIS A 125 8.43 -17.63 17.49
CA HIS A 125 7.59 -18.56 16.70
C HIS A 125 6.62 -17.93 15.70
#